data_AF-A0A3D5Q0Q6-F1
#
_entry.id   AF-A0A3D5Q0Q6-F1
#
_cell.length_a   1.000
_cell.length_b   1.000
_cell.length_c   1.000
_cell.angle_alpha   90.00
_cell.angle_beta   90.00
_cell.angle_gamma   90.00
#
_symmetry.space_group_name_H-M   'P 1'
#
loop_
_entity.id
_entity.type
_entity.pdbx_description
1 polymer ?
#
loop_
_entity_poly.entity_id
_entity_poly.type
_entity_poly.pdbx_seq_one_letter_code
_entity_poly.pdbx_strand_id
1 'polypeptide(L)'
;MASEQKTPVVICWHMHQPSYQDRRTGQFLFPWVYLHALKDYSDMAAHLEAHPNAKAVVNFAPVLLEQIETYLIHIEQWRHGTGSIGDPL
;
A
#
# COMPACT_ATOMS: atom_id res chain seq x y z
N MET A 1 -5.85 36.67 -24.42
CA MET A 1 -6.69 35.46 -24.48
C MET A 1 -5.86 34.31 -23.92
N ALA A 2 -6.12 33.87 -22.69
CA ALA A 2 -5.52 32.63 -22.21
C ALA A 2 -5.98 31.50 -23.16
N SER A 3 -5.07 30.64 -23.59
CA SER A 3 -5.40 29.49 -24.43
C SER A 3 -6.47 28.64 -23.74
N GLU A 4 -7.64 28.49 -24.35
CA GLU A 4 -8.69 27.57 -23.89
C GLU A 4 -8.29 26.09 -24.03
N GLN A 5 -7.12 25.82 -24.62
CA GLN A 5 -6.67 24.47 -24.90
C GLN A 5 -6.06 23.85 -23.65
N LYS A 6 -6.87 23.01 -22.98
CA LYS A 6 -6.45 22.24 -21.81
C LYS A 6 -5.46 21.14 -22.22
N THR A 7 -4.34 21.04 -21.51
CA THR A 7 -3.40 19.92 -21.64
C THR A 7 -4.00 18.67 -20.99
N PRO A 8 -4.12 17.55 -21.70
CA PRO A 8 -4.47 16.27 -21.08
C PRO A 8 -3.36 15.84 -20.12
N VAL A 9 -3.71 15.48 -18.89
CA VAL A 9 -2.79 14.99 -17.85
C VAL A 9 -3.29 13.64 -17.35
N VAL A 10 -2.37 12.72 -17.11
CA VAL A 10 -2.62 11.47 -16.39
C VAL A 10 -1.69 11.40 -15.19
N ILE A 11 -2.25 11.18 -14.01
CA ILE A 11 -1.49 10.90 -12.79
C ILE A 11 -1.30 9.38 -12.71
N CYS A 12 -0.04 8.93 -12.67
CA CYS A 12 0.30 7.52 -12.50
C CYS A 12 0.94 7.33 -11.13
N TRP A 13 0.30 6.55 -10.26
CA TRP A 13 0.83 6.19 -8.96
C TRP A 13 1.27 4.73 -8.97
N HIS A 14 2.56 4.52 -8.77
CA HIS A 14 3.17 3.21 -8.68
C HIS A 14 3.51 2.91 -7.22
N MET A 15 2.73 2.04 -6.61
CA MET A 15 2.92 1.59 -5.24
C MET A 15 3.85 0.38 -5.22
N HIS A 16 5.01 0.57 -4.60
CA HIS A 16 6.05 -0.46 -4.52
C HIS A 16 6.72 -0.45 -3.15
N GLN A 17 7.02 -1.66 -2.68
CA GLN A 17 7.99 -1.94 -1.63
C GLN A 17 8.80 -3.16 -2.07
N PRO A 18 10.11 -3.22 -1.76
CA PRO A 18 10.85 -4.46 -1.91
C PRO A 18 10.31 -5.53 -0.95
N SER A 19 10.75 -6.77 -1.13
CA SER A 19 10.44 -7.84 -0.18
C SER A 19 11.20 -7.61 1.12
N TYR A 20 10.48 -7.38 2.21
CA TYR A 20 11.03 -7.27 3.56
C TYR A 20 10.86 -8.55 4.37
N GLN A 21 10.12 -9.53 3.86
CA GLN A 21 9.89 -10.81 4.52
C GLN A 21 11.11 -11.73 4.37
N ASP A 22 11.65 -12.22 5.49
CA ASP A 22 12.61 -13.33 5.47
C ASP A 22 11.88 -14.62 5.08
N ARG A 23 12.20 -15.16 3.90
CA ARG A 23 11.58 -16.39 3.37
C ARG A 23 11.82 -17.63 4.23
N ARG A 24 12.82 -17.64 5.10
CA ARG A 24 13.10 -18.77 6.00
C ARG A 24 12.21 -18.75 7.24
N THR A 25 11.94 -17.57 7.77
CA THR A 25 11.22 -17.40 9.05
C THR A 25 9.78 -16.93 8.87
N GLY A 26 9.43 -16.40 7.69
CA GLY A 26 8.15 -15.75 7.43
C GLY A 26 8.00 -14.38 8.11
N GLN A 27 9.00 -13.93 8.85
CA GLN A 27 8.97 -12.67 9.62
C GLN A 27 9.40 -11.50 8.73
N PHE A 28 8.81 -10.34 8.96
CA PHE A 28 9.22 -9.10 8.33
C PHE A 28 10.45 -8.54 9.04
N LEU A 29 11.49 -8.25 8.26
CA LEU A 29 12.70 -7.57 8.74
C LEU A 29 12.42 -6.11 9.11
N PHE A 30 11.46 -5.49 8.42
CA PHE A 30 11.05 -4.12 8.65
C PHE A 30 9.54 -3.96 8.47
N PRO A 31 8.89 -3.09 9.26
CA PRO A 31 7.44 -2.92 9.27
C PRO A 31 6.94 -1.99 8.14
N TRP A 32 7.73 -1.78 7.07
CA TRP A 32 7.46 -0.71 6.11
C TRP A 32 6.17 -0.93 5.32
N VAL A 33 5.85 -2.16 4.91
CA VAL A 33 4.58 -2.44 4.24
C VAL A 33 3.39 -2.07 5.14
N TYR A 34 3.46 -2.42 6.43
CA TYR A 34 2.43 -2.07 7.41
C TYR A 34 2.31 -0.56 7.61
N LEU A 35 3.44 0.14 7.86
CA LEU A 35 3.44 1.58 8.11
C LEU A 35 2.98 2.40 6.89
N HIS A 36 3.40 2.01 5.69
CA HIS A 36 2.95 2.67 4.46
C HIS A 36 1.49 2.36 4.14
N ALA A 37 0.96 1.18 4.49
CA ALA A 37 -0.46 0.88 4.35
C ALA A 37 -1.35 1.74 5.26
N LEU A 38 -0.94 1.96 6.52
CA LEU A 38 -1.64 2.81 7.48
C LEU A 38 -1.65 4.30 7.10
N LYS A 39 -0.72 4.72 6.25
CA LYS A 39 -0.54 6.11 5.87
C LYS A 39 -0.61 6.28 4.36
N ASP A 40 0.52 6.14 3.65
CA ASP A 40 0.66 6.64 2.29
C ASP A 40 -0.33 6.01 1.30
N TYR A 41 -0.65 4.72 1.45
CA TYR A 41 -1.58 4.05 0.53
C TYR A 41 -3.03 4.44 0.79
N SER A 42 -3.41 4.55 2.07
CA SER A 42 -4.76 4.94 2.47
C SER A 42 -5.00 6.44 2.28
N ASP A 43 -4.01 7.29 2.60
CA ASP A 43 -4.03 8.74 2.34
C ASP A 43 -4.22 9.00 0.84
N MET A 44 -3.52 8.27 -0.03
CA MET A 44 -3.65 8.36 -1.48
C MET A 44 -5.07 7.99 -1.97
N ALA A 45 -5.64 6.90 -1.45
CA ALA A 45 -7.01 6.51 -1.77
C ALA A 45 -8.02 7.58 -1.31
N ALA A 46 -7.86 8.11 -0.11
CA ALA A 46 -8.71 9.16 0.45
C ALA A 46 -8.72 10.43 -0.41
N HIS A 47 -7.60 10.78 -1.05
CA HIS A 47 -7.55 11.94 -1.95
C HIS A 47 -8.40 11.75 -3.21
N LEU A 48 -8.46 10.53 -3.75
CA LEU A 48 -9.32 10.20 -4.89
C LEU A 48 -10.79 10.17 -4.50
N GLU A 49 -11.12 9.63 -3.33
CA GLU A 49 -12.48 9.63 -2.80
C GLU A 49 -13.01 11.04 -2.55
N ALA A 50 -12.16 11.94 -2.01
CA ALA A 50 -12.50 13.34 -1.79
C ALA A 50 -12.68 14.14 -3.09
N HIS A 51 -12.13 13.66 -4.22
CA HIS A 51 -12.24 14.31 -5.53
C HIS A 51 -12.76 13.34 -6.59
N PRO A 52 -14.06 13.00 -6.63
CA PRO A 52 -14.61 11.97 -7.52
C PRO A 52 -14.39 12.19 -9.02
N ASN A 53 -14.12 13.44 -9.42
CA ASN A 53 -13.81 13.82 -10.80
C ASN A 53 -12.33 13.61 -11.19
N ALA A 54 -11.45 13.44 -10.21
CA ALA A 54 -10.03 13.18 -10.45
C ALA A 54 -9.87 11.82 -11.17
N LYS A 55 -8.85 11.75 -12.03
CA LYS A 55 -8.51 10.53 -12.78
C LYS A 55 -7.04 10.22 -12.55
N ALA A 56 -6.78 9.00 -12.07
CA ALA A 56 -5.45 8.50 -11.85
C ALA A 56 -5.40 7.01 -12.22
N VAL A 57 -4.22 6.55 -12.61
CA VAL A 57 -3.89 5.13 -12.75
C VAL A 57 -3.11 4.73 -11.50
N VAL A 58 -3.63 3.76 -10.77
CA VAL A 58 -2.95 3.19 -9.61
C VAL A 58 -2.45 1.80 -9.99
N ASN A 59 -1.15 1.59 -9.86
CA ASN A 59 -0.51 0.30 -10.05
C ASN A 59 0.13 -0.15 -8.74
N PHE A 60 -0.04 -1.42 -8.39
CA PHE A 60 0.64 -2.07 -7.28
C PHE A 60 1.62 -3.10 -7.82
N ALA A 61 2.86 -3.07 -7.34
CA ALA A 61 3.81 -4.14 -7.61
C ALA A 61 3.30 -5.46 -6.99
N PRO A 62 3.35 -6.61 -7.68
CA PRO A 62 2.84 -7.88 -7.14
C PRO A 62 3.43 -8.26 -5.77
N VAL A 63 4.75 -8.06 -5.59
CA VAL A 63 5.44 -8.30 -4.32
C VAL A 63 4.94 -7.44 -3.15
N LEU A 64 4.37 -6.27 -3.43
CA LEU A 64 3.73 -5.45 -2.40
C LEU A 64 2.40 -6.09 -1.96
N LEU A 65 1.59 -6.56 -2.92
CA LEU A 65 0.30 -7.19 -2.63
C LEU A 65 0.47 -8.47 -1.80
N GLU A 66 1.44 -9.31 -2.15
CA GLU A 66 1.78 -10.53 -1.40
C GLU A 66 2.12 -10.24 0.07
N GLN A 67 2.87 -9.15 0.31
CA GLN A 67 3.25 -8.75 1.67
C GLN A 67 2.07 -8.16 2.45
N ILE A 68 1.18 -7.39 1.79
CA ILE A 68 -0.05 -6.89 2.41
C ILE A 68 -0.95 -8.06 2.82
N GLU A 69 -1.12 -9.05 1.95
CA GLU A 69 -1.91 -10.26 2.25
C GLU A 69 -1.32 -11.03 3.43
N THR A 70 0.00 -11.17 3.49
CA THR A 70 0.70 -11.79 4.63
C THR A 70 0.43 -11.03 5.93
N TYR A 71 0.55 -9.69 5.92
CA TYR A 71 0.22 -8.87 7.10
C TYR A 71 -1.23 -9.07 7.53
N LEU A 72 -2.18 -9.11 6.59
CA LEU A 72 -3.59 -9.33 6.89
C LEU A 72 -3.80 -10.67 7.62
N ILE A 73 -3.15 -11.74 7.15
CA ILE A 73 -3.21 -13.06 7.82
C ILE A 73 -2.62 -13.00 9.23
N HIS A 74 -1.42 -12.43 9.40
CA HIS A 74 -0.77 -12.34 10.71
C HIS A 74 -1.57 -11.49 11.71
N ILE A 75 -2.11 -10.36 11.26
CA ILE A 75 -2.94 -9.48 12.09
C ILE A 75 -4.22 -10.19 12.53
N GLU A 76 -4.87 -10.93 11.63
CA GLU A 76 -6.07 -11.70 11.98
C GLU A 76 -5.79 -12.79 13.01
N GLN A 77 -4.70 -13.54 12.83
CA GLN A 77 -4.25 -14.53 13.82
C GLN A 77 -4.00 -13.87 15.18
N TRP A 78 -3.24 -12.77 15.19
CA TRP A 78 -2.91 -12.04 16.41
C TRP A 78 -4.17 -11.51 17.11
N ARG A 79 -5.12 -10.96 16.35
CA ARG A 79 -6.41 -10.46 16.84
C ARG A 79 -7.24 -11.56 17.52
N HIS A 80 -7.11 -12.81 17.06
CA HIS A 80 -7.76 -13.98 17.66
C HIS A 80 -6.93 -14.66 18.77
N GLY A 81 -5.85 -14.03 19.23
CA GLY A 81 -5.01 -14.52 20.33
C GLY A 81 -4.04 -15.64 19.92
N THR A 82 -3.75 -15.77 18.62
CA THR A 82 -2.84 -16.78 18.07
C THR A 82 -1.68 -16.11 17.32
N GLY A 83 -0.45 -16.53 17.58
CA GLY A 83 0.71 -15.97 16.86
C GLY A 83 1.01 -14.50 17.19
N SER A 84 1.69 -13.83 16.26
CA SER A 84 2.12 -12.44 16.36
C SER A 84 2.03 -11.77 14.98
N ILE A 85 2.02 -10.43 14.93
CA ILE A 85 2.05 -9.67 13.66
C ILE A 85 3.29 -10.04 12.83
N GLY A 86 4.37 -10.42 13.50
CA GLY A 86 5.55 -11.00 12.87
C GLY A 86 6.43 -9.96 12.17
N ASP A 87 6.46 -8.76 12.74
CA ASP A 87 7.35 -7.67 12.39
C ASP A 87 8.07 -7.17 13.68
N PRO A 88 8.99 -6.20 13.57
CA PRO A 88 9.75 -5.72 14.72
C PRO A 88 8.99 -4.77 15.68
N LEU A 89 7.69 -4.51 15.47
CA LEU A 89 6.90 -3.56 16.27
C LEU A 89 6.06 -4.24 17.37
#